data_AF-A0A558D2Z8-F1
#
_entry.id   AF-A0A558D2Z8-F1
#
_cell.length_a   1.000
_cell.length_b   1.000
_cell.length_c   1.000
_cell.angle_alpha   90.00
_cell.angle_beta   90.00
_cell.angle_gamma   90.00
#
_symmetry.space_group_name_H-M   'P 1'
#
loop_
_entity.id
_entity.type
_entity.pdbx_description
1 polymer ?
#
loop_
_entity_poly.entity_id
_entity_poly.type
_entity_poly.pdbx_seq_one_letter_code
_entity_poly.pdbx_strand_id
1 'polypeptide(L)' 'MRAKMIISLSNSGMSAITIRSARPTVPLLAISCNPGTYRRFNPQWGTLPILAKDAGNTHPNK' A
#
# COMPACT_ATOMS: atom_id res chain seq x y z
N MET A 1 18.86 2.24 -10.01
CA MET A 1 17.75 1.30 -10.27
C MET A 1 16.59 2.04 -10.92
N ARG A 2 15.94 1.47 -11.94
CA ARG A 2 14.71 2.01 -12.56
C ARG A 2 13.50 1.16 -12.13
N ALA A 3 12.99 1.40 -10.93
CA ALA A 3 11.71 0.81 -10.51
C ALA A 3 10.57 1.47 -11.29
N LYS A 4 9.53 0.71 -11.65
CA LYS A 4 8.31 1.26 -12.30
C LYS A 4 7.20 1.59 -11.29
N MET A 5 7.23 0.94 -10.13
CA MET A 5 6.19 1.03 -9.10
C MET A 5 6.77 0.56 -7.76
N ILE A 6 6.23 1.09 -6.66
CA ILE A 6 6.48 0.57 -5.31
C ILE A 6 5.20 -0.11 -4.83
N ILE A 7 5.32 -1.30 -4.25
CA ILE A 7 4.19 -2.03 -3.69
C ILE A 7 4.37 -2.11 -2.17
N SER A 8 3.35 -1.68 -1.43
CA SER A 8 3.32 -1.70 0.03
C SER A 8 2.16 -2.56 0.50
N LEU A 9 2.47 -3.63 1.25
CA LEU A 9 1.50 -4.43 2.00
C LEU A 9 1.40 -3.86 3.41
N SER A 10 0.23 -3.37 3.81
CA SER A 10 0.07 -2.77 5.14
C SER A 10 -1.32 -2.94 5.72
N ASN A 11 -1.40 -3.42 6.97
CA ASN A 11 -2.66 -3.52 7.71
C ASN A 11 -3.08 -2.16 8.31
N SER A 12 -2.14 -1.39 8.86
CA SER A 12 -2.39 -0.08 9.50
C SER A 12 -2.17 1.12 8.58
N GLY A 13 -1.39 0.95 7.50
CA GLY A 13 -1.08 1.98 6.52
C GLY A 13 0.16 2.82 6.81
N MET A 14 0.84 2.62 7.94
CA MET A 14 2.08 3.34 8.30
C MET A 14 3.15 3.23 7.20
N SER A 15 3.39 2.02 6.69
CA SER A 15 4.40 1.78 5.65
C SER A 15 4.13 2.59 4.37
N ALA A 16 2.87 2.63 3.94
CA ALA A 16 2.47 3.40 2.76
C ALA A 16 2.66 4.91 2.98
N ILE A 17 2.37 5.41 4.20
CA ILE A 17 2.58 6.81 4.58
C ILE A 17 4.07 7.17 4.58
N THR A 18 4.94 6.32 5.14
CA THR A 18 6.39 6.54 5.17
C THR A 18 7.00 6.53 3.76
N ILE A 19 6.58 5.60 2.91
CA ILE A 19 7.05 5.57 1.52
C ILE A 19 6.59 6.83 0.78
N ARG A 20 5.31 7.20 0.94
CA ARG A 20 4.75 8.42 0.34
C ARG A 20 5.49 9.68 0.80
N SER A 21 5.87 9.77 2.07
CA SER A 21 6.57 10.96 2.60
C SER A 21 7.92 11.21 1.93
N ALA A 22 8.56 10.15 1.41
CA ALA A 22 9.78 10.28 0.61
C ALA A 22 9.53 10.80 -0.82
N ARG A 23 8.27 11.04 -1.21
CA ARG A 23 7.84 11.58 -2.52
C ARG A 23 8.50 10.86 -3.71
N PRO A 24 8.31 9.54 -3.84
CA PRO A 24 8.88 8.79 -4.96
C PRO A 24 8.32 9.32 -6.29
N THR A 25 9.17 9.30 -7.33
CA THR A 25 8.77 9.67 -8.70
C THR A 25 7.87 8.62 -9.35
N VAL A 26 7.70 7.46 -8.73
CA VAL A 26 6.92 6.32 -9.21
C VAL A 26 5.65 6.14 -8.38
N PRO A 27 4.57 5.57 -8.94
CA PRO A 27 3.34 5.32 -8.20
C PRO A 27 3.54 4.32 -7.06
N LEU A 28 2.79 4.52 -5.98
CA LEU A 28 2.74 3.62 -4.82
C LEU A 28 1.45 2.80 -4.86
N LEU A 29 1.56 1.49 -4.96
CA LEU A 29 0.44 0.56 -4.82
C LEU A 29 0.30 0.15 -3.35
N ALA A 30 -0.77 0.56 -2.68
CA ALA A 30 -0.98 0.29 -1.26
C ALA A 30 -2.07 -0.80 -1.09
N ILE A 31 -1.66 -1.99 -0.71
CA ILE A 31 -2.54 -3.16 -0.54
C ILE A 31 -2.84 -3.34 0.94
N SER A 32 -4.12 -3.40 1.29
CA SER A 32 -4.58 -3.63 2.66
C SER A 32 -5.78 -4.56 2.70
N CYS A 33 -5.90 -5.35 3.78
CA CYS A 33 -7.10 -6.14 4.07
C CYS A 33 -8.16 -5.35 4.86
N ASN A 34 -7.80 -4.20 5.43
CA ASN A 34 -8.68 -3.39 6.27
C ASN A 34 -9.37 -2.29 5.44
N PRO A 35 -10.72 -2.29 5.32
CA PRO A 35 -11.46 -1.25 4.59
C PRO A 35 -11.25 0.17 5.16
N GLY A 36 -11.01 0.28 6.47
CA GLY A 36 -10.70 1.56 7.12
C GLY A 36 -9.38 2.14 6.63
N THR A 37 -8.34 1.30 6.55
CA THR A 37 -7.02 1.68 6.01
C THR A 37 -7.11 2.00 4.52
N TYR A 38 -7.83 1.19 3.73
CA TYR A 38 -8.08 1.45 2.32
C TYR A 38 -8.67 2.85 2.07
N ARG A 39 -9.72 3.24 2.81
CA ARG A 39 -10.34 4.56 2.68
C ARG A 39 -9.36 5.70 3.02
N ARG A 40 -8.46 5.48 3.99
CA ARG A 40 -7.44 6.48 4.39
C ARG A 40 -6.36 6.67 3.32
N PHE A 41 -6.19 5.73 2.40
CA PHE A 41 -5.26 5.85 1.28
C PHE A 41 -5.80 6.69 0.11
N ASN A 42 -7.11 6.79 -0.08
CA ASN A 42 -7.71 7.57 -1.17
C ASN A 42 -7.23 9.04 -1.28
N PRO A 43 -7.10 9.82 -0.18
CA PRO A 43 -6.59 11.18 -0.26
C PRO A 43 -5.05 11.26 -0.38
N GLN A 44 -4.35 10.13 -0.41
CA GLN A 44 -2.89 10.10 -0.40
C GLN A 44 -2.36 10.26 -1.83
N TRP A 45 -1.70 11.40 -2.09
CA TRP A 45 -1.01 11.69 -3.34
C TRP A 45 -0.21 10.50 -3.89
N GLY A 46 -0.40 10.17 -5.17
CA GLY A 46 0.37 9.14 -5.88
C GLY A 46 0.17 7.71 -5.38
N THR A 47 -0.84 7.48 -4.52
CA THR A 47 -1.15 6.16 -3.97
C THR A 47 -2.34 5.55 -4.69
N LEU A 48 -2.19 4.29 -5.13
CA LEU A 48 -3.22 3.45 -5.72
C LEU A 48 -3.62 2.40 -4.66
N PRO A 49 -4.76 2.57 -3.98
CA PRO A 49 -5.17 1.64 -2.95
C PRO A 49 -5.85 0.40 -3.53
N ILE A 50 -5.53 -0.77 -3.00
CA ILE A 50 -6.20 -2.03 -3.30
C ILE A 50 -6.69 -2.65 -2.00
N LEU A 51 -7.99 -2.95 -1.95
CA LEU A 51 -8.58 -3.74 -0.88
C LEU A 51 -8.50 -5.22 -1.23
N ALA A 52 -7.64 -5.96 -0.54
CA ALA A 52 -7.48 -7.40 -0.72
C ALA A 52 -7.59 -8.09 0.65
N LYS A 53 -8.68 -8.85 0.86
CA LYS A 53 -9.00 -9.45 2.18
C LYS A 53 -7.92 -10.40 2.69
N ASP A 54 -7.22 -11.08 1.78
CA ASP A 54 -6.22 -12.09 2.12
C ASP A 54 -4.83 -11.49 2.38
N ALA A 55 -4.62 -10.21 2.07
CA ALA A 55 -3.34 -9.54 2.20
C ALA A 55 -2.87 -9.50 3.66
N GLY A 56 -1.75 -10.18 3.95
CA GLY A 56 -1.16 -10.25 5.28
C GLY A 56 -1.89 -11.17 6.27
N ASN A 57 -2.98 -11.80 5.87
CA ASN A 57 -3.76 -12.73 6.70
C ASN A 57 -3.49 -14.21 6.36
N THR A 58 -3.00 -14.47 5.15
CA THR A 58 -2.68 -15.81 4.68
C THR A 58 -1.18 -15.95 4.48
N HIS A 59 -0.62 -17.06 4.97
CA HIS A 59 0.75 -17.44 4.63
C HIS A 59 0.72 -18.09 3.23
N PRO A 60 1.38 -17.51 2.22
CA PRO A 60 1.30 -18.00 0.85
C PRO A 60 2.06 -19.34 0.62
N ASN A 61 2.86 -19.77 1.59
CA ASN A 61 3.69 -20.98 1.52
C ASN A 61 3.11 -22.15 2.34
N LYS A 62 1.85 -22.05 2.76
CA LYS A 62 1.11 -23.16 3.38
C LYS A 62 0.22 -23.83 2.36
#